data_AF-A0A6G3T8D4-F1
#
_entry.id   AF-A0A6G3T8D4-F1
#
_cell.length_a   1.000
_cell.length_b   1.000
_cell.length_c   1.000
_cell.angle_alpha   90.00
_cell.angle_beta   90.00
_cell.angle_gamma   90.00
#
_symmetry.space_group_name_H-M   'P 1'
#
loop_
_entity.id
_entity.type
_entity.pdbx_description
1 polymer ?
#
loop_
_entity_poly.entity_id
_entity_poly.type
_entity_poly.pdbx_seq_one_letter_code
_entity_poly.pdbx_strand_id
1 'polypeptide(L)'
;GFAGEIGHVVVRPGGIACPCGQRGCLERFASASAVSQAWAQACGDPGADAADCAKAVESGDARALAVWQDAVDALADGLVTALTLLDPRVLIIGGGLAEAGETLFTPLRDAVRRRVTFQKLPEIVPAALGDTAGCLGAGLMAWDLLDTAAPPAPPAPPASTSTASTAATAATPPEVTT
;
A
#
# COMPACT_ATOMS: atom_id res chain seq x y z
N GLY A 1 -6.45 14.57 1.95
CA GLY A 1 -6.06 14.54 3.37
C GLY A 1 -4.68 13.91 3.51
N PHE A 2 -4.20 13.67 4.73
CA PHE A 2 -2.87 13.09 5.03
C PHE A 2 -2.95 11.66 5.62
N ALA A 3 -3.86 10.83 5.11
CA ALA A 3 -3.98 9.45 5.58
C ALA A 3 -2.79 8.62 5.08
N GLY A 4 -2.33 7.65 5.88
CA GLY A 4 -1.29 6.71 5.48
C GLY A 4 0.15 7.12 5.83
N GLU A 5 0.35 8.23 6.54
CA GLU A 5 1.65 8.71 7.02
C GLU A 5 2.24 7.84 8.17
N ILE A 6 2.34 6.53 7.92
CA ILE A 6 2.79 5.52 8.90
C ILE A 6 4.23 5.75 9.37
N GLY A 7 5.06 6.38 8.53
CA GLY A 7 6.44 6.76 8.87
C GLY A 7 6.52 7.67 10.11
N HIS A 8 5.45 8.40 10.43
CA HIS A 8 5.38 9.29 11.59
C HIS A 8 4.74 8.67 12.84
N VAL A 9 4.32 7.40 12.80
CA VAL A 9 3.91 6.66 14.01
C VAL A 9 5.11 6.54 14.95
N VAL A 10 4.90 6.87 16.23
CA VAL A 10 5.95 6.78 17.26
C VAL A 10 6.11 5.32 17.70
N VAL A 11 7.22 4.68 17.33
CA VAL A 11 7.58 3.30 17.70
C VAL A 11 8.67 3.23 18.77
N ARG A 12 9.38 4.33 19.00
CA ARG A 12 10.39 4.46 20.07
C ARG A 12 10.15 5.75 20.85
N PRO A 13 9.20 5.79 21.80
CA PRO A 13 8.91 7.01 22.56
C PRO A 13 10.17 7.65 23.16
N GLY A 14 10.38 8.94 22.91
CA GLY A 14 11.60 9.64 23.34
C GLY A 14 12.86 9.30 22.53
N GLY A 15 12.73 8.63 21.38
CA GLY A 15 13.82 8.26 20.50
C GLY A 15 14.38 9.43 19.67
N ILE A 16 14.89 9.11 18.48
CA ILE A 16 15.54 10.08 17.57
C ILE A 16 14.55 11.19 17.17
N ALA A 17 15.02 12.43 17.15
CA ALA A 17 14.22 13.56 16.68
C ALA A 17 13.82 13.38 15.21
N CYS A 18 12.55 13.66 14.91
CA CYS A 18 11.98 13.61 13.56
C CYS A 18 11.72 15.04 13.06
N PRO A 19 11.97 15.34 11.77
CA PRO A 19 11.65 16.64 11.18
C PRO A 19 10.18 17.05 11.29
N CYS A 20 9.26 16.09 11.48
CA CYS A 20 7.84 16.40 11.73
C CYS A 20 7.55 17.03 13.11
N GLY A 21 8.57 17.15 13.97
CA GLY A 21 8.48 17.73 15.32
C GLY A 21 8.31 16.71 16.45
N GLN A 22 8.08 15.44 16.13
CA GLN A 22 8.00 14.35 17.10
C GLN A 22 9.37 13.72 17.39
N ARG A 23 9.41 12.76 18.33
CA ARG A 23 10.60 11.96 18.63
C ARG A 23 10.23 10.48 18.61
N GLY A 24 11.02 9.67 17.92
CA GLY A 24 10.78 8.22 17.86
C GLY A 24 9.89 7.74 16.72
N CYS A 25 9.70 8.55 15.68
CA CYS A 25 8.94 8.17 14.49
C CYS A 25 9.60 6.98 13.78
N LEU A 26 8.76 6.08 13.24
CA LEU A 26 9.15 4.88 12.51
C LEU A 26 10.21 5.14 11.43
N GLU A 27 10.04 6.20 10.63
CA GLU A 27 10.96 6.55 9.54
C GLU A 27 12.41 6.77 9.99
N ARG A 28 12.61 7.13 11.27
CA ARG A 28 13.94 7.40 11.83
C ARG A 28 14.72 6.13 12.14
N PHE A 29 14.10 4.97 11.98
CA PHE A 29 14.70 3.65 12.22
C PHE A 29 14.54 2.73 11.00
N ALA A 30 13.35 2.72 10.39
CA ALA A 30 12.97 1.78 9.35
C ALA A 30 12.89 2.43 7.96
N SER A 31 13.94 3.15 7.57
CA SER A 31 14.10 3.69 6.22
C SER A 31 15.52 3.47 5.72
N ALA A 32 15.73 3.45 4.39
CA ALA A 32 17.06 3.32 3.82
C ALA A 32 18.01 4.41 4.35
N SER A 33 17.54 5.66 4.44
CA SER A 33 18.37 6.77 4.96
C SER A 33 18.68 6.62 6.45
N ALA A 34 17.74 6.13 7.27
CA ALA A 34 17.99 5.85 8.68
C ALA A 34 19.02 4.73 8.87
N VAL A 35 18.88 3.64 8.10
CA VAL A 35 19.83 2.52 8.13
C VAL A 35 21.21 2.95 7.64
N SER A 36 21.30 3.72 6.54
CA SER A 36 22.57 4.29 6.07
C SER A 36 23.26 5.11 7.16
N GLN A 37 22.53 6.00 7.83
CA GLN A 37 23.09 6.84 8.91
C GLN A 37 23.59 5.99 10.08
N ALA A 38 22.79 5.01 10.51
CA ALA A 38 23.17 4.11 11.61
C ALA A 38 24.37 3.23 11.25
N TRP A 39 24.41 2.73 10.02
CA TRP A 39 25.51 1.90 9.54
C TRP A 39 26.80 2.67 9.37
N ALA A 40 26.77 3.82 8.68
CA ALA A 40 27.92 4.70 8.51
C ALA A 40 28.59 5.03 9.86
N GLN A 41 27.78 5.30 10.88
CA GLN A 41 28.26 5.54 12.23
C GLN A 41 28.87 4.28 12.88
N ALA A 42 28.25 3.11 12.71
CA ALA A 42 28.70 1.86 13.31
C ALA A 42 29.96 1.28 12.64
N CYS A 43 30.09 1.45 11.32
CA CYS A 43 31.23 0.97 10.55
C CYS A 43 32.41 1.95 10.55
N GLY A 44 32.16 3.23 10.83
CA GLY A 44 33.17 4.29 10.83
C GLY A 44 33.46 4.88 9.44
N ASP A 45 32.60 4.61 8.47
CA ASP A 45 32.70 5.12 7.09
C ASP A 45 31.47 6.00 6.75
N PRO A 46 31.64 7.33 6.65
CA PRO A 46 30.57 8.25 6.27
C PRO A 46 29.98 8.01 4.87
N GLY A 47 30.69 7.29 4.00
CA GLY A 47 30.24 6.94 2.65
C GLY A 47 29.40 5.66 2.58
N ALA A 48 29.35 4.87 3.66
CA ALA A 48 28.61 3.62 3.68
C ALA A 48 27.10 3.86 3.75
N ASP A 49 26.34 2.98 3.08
CA ASP A 49 24.88 3.09 3.00
C ASP A 49 24.15 1.82 3.45
N ALA A 50 22.82 1.83 3.33
CA ALA A 50 21.99 0.69 3.70
C ALA A 50 22.25 -0.57 2.85
N ALA A 51 22.68 -0.43 1.59
CA ALA A 51 23.03 -1.57 0.75
C ALA A 51 24.35 -2.20 1.23
N ASP A 52 25.32 -1.38 1.64
CA ASP A 52 26.54 -1.87 2.28
C ASP A 52 26.25 -2.54 3.63
N CYS A 53 25.31 -2.00 4.41
CA CYS A 53 24.84 -2.63 5.64
C CYS A 53 24.22 -4.01 5.35
N ALA A 54 23.38 -4.14 4.33
CA ALA A 54 22.77 -5.42 3.96
C ALA A 54 23.82 -6.47 3.57
N LYS A 55 24.82 -6.10 2.77
CA LYS A 55 25.96 -6.98 2.43
C LYS A 55 26.76 -7.38 3.68
N ALA A 56 26.94 -6.46 4.62
CA ALA A 56 27.62 -6.74 5.89
C ALA A 56 26.80 -7.65 6.82
N VAL A 57 25.47 -7.59 6.77
CA VAL A 57 24.59 -8.56 7.44
C VAL A 57 24.78 -9.96 6.86
N GLU A 58 24.82 -10.08 5.53
CA GLU A 58 25.03 -11.35 4.83
C GLU A 58 26.40 -11.98 5.14
N SER A 59 27.42 -11.15 5.37
CA SER A 59 28.75 -11.61 5.79
C SER A 59 28.89 -11.87 7.30
N GLY A 60 27.85 -11.58 8.09
CA GLY A 60 27.81 -11.83 9.54
C GLY A 60 28.51 -10.78 10.40
N ASP A 61 28.70 -9.55 9.92
CA ASP A 61 29.23 -8.46 10.75
C ASP A 61 28.26 -8.15 11.90
N ALA A 62 28.72 -8.34 13.14
CA ALA A 62 27.92 -8.17 14.34
C ALA A 62 27.32 -6.76 14.50
N ARG A 63 28.01 -5.73 13.99
CA ARG A 63 27.53 -4.34 14.04
C ARG A 63 26.42 -4.12 13.03
N ALA A 64 26.59 -4.66 11.82
CA ALA A 64 25.57 -4.60 10.77
C ALA A 64 24.31 -5.34 11.21
N LEU A 65 24.47 -6.53 11.80
CA LEU A 65 23.36 -7.29 12.39
C LEU A 65 22.61 -6.49 13.46
N ALA A 66 23.32 -5.76 14.33
CA ALA A 66 22.68 -4.93 15.35
C ALA A 66 21.86 -3.76 14.74
N VAL A 67 22.44 -3.05 13.77
CA VAL A 67 21.76 -1.95 13.05
C VAL A 67 20.52 -2.48 12.31
N TRP A 68 20.69 -3.57 11.58
CA TRP A 68 19.63 -4.17 10.78
C TRP A 68 18.48 -4.71 11.65
N GLN A 69 18.82 -5.35 12.77
CA GLN A 69 17.83 -5.87 13.70
C GLN A 69 16.98 -4.74 14.32
N ASP A 70 17.58 -3.60 14.69
CA ASP A 70 16.81 -2.46 15.20
C ASP A 70 15.84 -1.91 14.15
N ALA A 71 16.29 -1.80 12.88
CA ALA A 71 15.45 -1.38 11.77
C ALA A 71 14.28 -2.36 11.53
N VAL A 72 14.55 -3.66 11.51
CA VAL A 72 13.54 -4.72 11.34
C VAL A 72 12.53 -4.68 12.49
N ASP A 73 12.99 -4.54 13.73
CA ASP A 73 12.11 -4.50 14.90
C ASP A 73 11.22 -3.25 14.91
N ALA A 74 11.78 -2.08 14.58
CA ALA A 74 11.00 -0.87 14.43
C ALA A 74 9.95 -0.98 13.31
N LEU A 75 10.33 -1.54 12.15
CA LEU A 75 9.41 -1.80 11.05
C LEU A 75 8.28 -2.74 11.47
N ALA A 76 8.61 -3.84 12.15
CA ALA A 76 7.61 -4.77 12.64
C ALA A 76 6.62 -4.12 13.62
N ASP A 77 7.09 -3.26 14.54
CA ASP A 77 6.20 -2.52 15.46
C ASP A 77 5.23 -1.60 14.71
N GLY A 78 5.72 -0.90 13.68
CA GLY A 78 4.91 -0.07 12.80
C GLY A 78 3.87 -0.88 12.02
N LEU A 79 4.28 -2.00 11.42
CA LEU A 79 3.40 -2.87 10.64
C LEU A 79 2.32 -3.55 11.50
N VAL A 80 2.64 -3.95 12.73
CA VAL A 80 1.65 -4.51 13.68
C VAL A 80 0.62 -3.46 14.07
N THR A 81 1.03 -2.19 14.18
CA THR A 81 0.09 -1.08 14.38
C THR A 81 -0.87 -0.96 13.20
N ALA A 82 -0.37 -0.95 11.96
CA ALA A 82 -1.21 -0.90 10.77
C ALA A 82 -2.13 -2.12 10.64
N LEU A 83 -1.62 -3.32 10.94
CA LEU A 83 -2.38 -4.56 10.93
C LEU A 83 -3.54 -4.50 11.92
N THR A 84 -3.31 -3.96 13.11
CA THR A 84 -4.34 -3.81 14.15
C THR A 84 -5.44 -2.84 13.75
N LEU A 85 -5.10 -1.77 13.03
CA LEU A 85 -6.05 -0.73 12.64
C LEU A 85 -6.83 -1.07 11.36
N LEU A 86 -6.20 -1.78 10.43
CA LEU A 86 -6.70 -1.93 9.06
C LEU A 86 -7.02 -3.37 8.65
N ASP A 87 -6.56 -4.39 9.40
CA ASP A 87 -6.69 -5.82 9.08
C ASP A 87 -6.42 -6.19 7.60
N PRO A 88 -5.32 -5.71 6.97
CA PRO A 88 -5.02 -6.03 5.59
C PRO A 88 -4.63 -7.51 5.47
N ARG A 89 -5.04 -8.14 4.36
CA ARG A 89 -4.58 -9.51 4.05
C ARG A 89 -3.14 -9.56 3.54
N VAL A 90 -2.67 -8.48 2.92
CA VAL A 90 -1.34 -8.37 2.30
C VAL A 90 -0.73 -7.03 2.66
N LEU A 91 0.53 -7.07 3.11
CA LEU A 91 1.40 -5.91 3.30
C LEU A 91 2.46 -5.91 2.19
N ILE A 92 2.40 -4.89 1.33
CA ILE A 92 3.35 -4.71 0.24
C ILE A 92 4.39 -3.69 0.69
N ILE A 93 5.65 -4.11 0.79
CA ILE A 93 6.76 -3.25 1.25
C ILE A 93 7.57 -2.80 0.03
N GLY A 94 7.70 -1.49 -0.15
CA GLY A 94 8.49 -0.86 -1.21
C GLY A 94 9.57 0.08 -0.66
N GLY A 95 10.17 0.85 -1.57
CA GLY A 95 11.26 1.79 -1.29
C GLY A 95 12.62 1.10 -1.12
N GLY A 96 13.69 1.90 -1.07
CA GLY A 96 15.08 1.40 -1.16
C GLY A 96 15.49 0.36 -0.11
N LEU A 97 14.87 0.34 1.08
CA LEU A 97 15.18 -0.69 2.08
C LEU A 97 14.67 -2.08 1.64
N ALA A 98 13.55 -2.13 0.91
CA ALA A 98 12.98 -3.38 0.40
C ALA A 98 13.84 -4.04 -0.69
N GLU A 99 14.76 -3.28 -1.32
CA GLU A 99 15.69 -3.81 -2.32
C GLU A 99 16.69 -4.82 -1.75
N ALA A 100 16.85 -4.86 -0.42
CA ALA A 100 17.65 -5.87 0.27
C ALA A 100 17.05 -7.29 0.20
N GLY A 101 15.86 -7.47 -0.39
CA GLY A 101 15.28 -8.79 -0.61
C GLY A 101 15.13 -9.60 0.67
N GLU A 102 15.46 -10.89 0.63
CA GLU A 102 15.25 -11.78 1.79
C GLU A 102 16.10 -11.41 3.02
N THR A 103 17.18 -10.63 2.85
CA THR A 103 17.92 -10.03 3.96
C THR A 103 17.03 -9.11 4.81
N LEU A 104 16.01 -8.47 4.22
CA LEU A 104 14.94 -7.78 4.95
C LEU A 104 13.74 -8.69 5.23
N PHE A 105 13.22 -9.35 4.19
CA PHE A 105 11.88 -9.95 4.25
C PHE A 105 11.80 -11.18 5.17
N THR A 106 12.84 -12.01 5.23
CA THR A 106 12.88 -13.15 6.15
C THR A 106 12.80 -12.69 7.63
N PRO A 107 13.71 -11.84 8.14
CA PRO A 107 13.64 -11.42 9.53
C PRO A 107 12.42 -10.54 9.84
N LEU A 108 11.91 -9.77 8.87
CA LEU A 108 10.69 -8.98 9.03
C LEU A 108 9.45 -9.85 9.22
N ARG A 109 9.25 -10.87 8.39
CA ARG A 109 8.13 -11.82 8.54
C ARG A 109 8.17 -12.50 9.90
N ASP A 110 9.35 -12.87 10.37
CA ASP A 110 9.53 -13.48 11.68
C ASP A 110 9.25 -12.49 12.82
N ALA A 111 9.72 -11.25 12.69
CA ALA A 111 9.50 -10.19 13.67
C ALA A 111 8.02 -9.81 13.82
N VAL A 112 7.27 -9.73 12.72
CA VAL A 112 5.82 -9.51 12.73
C VAL A 112 5.10 -10.72 13.35
N ARG A 113 5.44 -11.94 12.93
CA ARG A 113 4.82 -13.17 13.46
C ARG A 113 4.93 -13.28 14.97
N ARG A 114 6.07 -12.89 15.56
CA ARG A 114 6.26 -12.90 17.02
C ARG A 114 5.45 -11.85 17.78
N ARG A 115 5.00 -10.78 17.11
CA ARG A 115 4.31 -9.63 17.72
C ARG A 115 2.80 -9.66 17.55
N VAL A 116 2.32 -10.37 16.53
CA VAL A 116 0.89 -10.60 16.33
C VAL A 116 0.35 -11.41 17.52
N THR A 117 -0.80 -10.99 18.04
CA THR A 117 -1.43 -11.61 19.22
C THR A 117 -2.80 -12.19 18.90
N PHE A 118 -3.65 -11.41 18.23
CA PHE A 118 -5.00 -11.81 17.82
C PHE A 118 -5.29 -11.54 16.34
N GLN A 119 -4.47 -10.70 15.70
CA GLN A 119 -4.60 -10.35 14.30
C GLN A 119 -4.34 -11.59 13.43
N LYS A 120 -4.93 -11.65 12.24
CA LYS A 120 -4.53 -12.66 11.26
C LYS A 120 -3.17 -12.28 10.71
N LEU A 121 -2.27 -13.26 10.57
CA LEU A 121 -0.95 -13.00 10.01
C LEU A 121 -1.10 -12.63 8.52
N PRO A 122 -0.66 -11.43 8.09
CA PRO A 122 -0.75 -11.03 6.69
C PRO A 122 0.36 -11.66 5.86
N GLU A 123 0.16 -11.73 4.55
CA GLU A 123 1.25 -11.98 3.62
C GLU A 123 2.12 -10.71 3.51
N ILE A 124 3.45 -10.85 3.58
CA ILE A 124 4.38 -9.72 3.46
C ILE A 124 5.26 -9.95 2.23
N VAL A 125 5.13 -9.06 1.25
CA VAL A 125 5.73 -9.19 -0.09
C VAL A 125 6.43 -7.91 -0.54
N PRO A 126 7.45 -8.00 -1.41
CA PRO A 126 8.03 -6.83 -2.04
C PRO A 126 7.06 -6.18 -3.03
N ALA A 127 7.18 -4.85 -3.19
CA ALA A 127 6.50 -4.12 -4.24
C ALA A 127 7.04 -4.54 -5.61
N ALA A 128 6.20 -5.19 -6.42
CA ALA A 128 6.59 -5.70 -7.75
C ALA A 128 7.03 -4.60 -8.73
N LEU A 129 6.58 -3.35 -8.52
CA LEU A 129 6.88 -2.20 -9.38
C LEU A 129 8.07 -1.35 -8.85
N GLY A 130 8.67 -1.73 -7.72
CA GLY A 130 9.78 -1.02 -7.10
C GLY A 130 9.52 0.49 -6.98
N ASP A 131 10.55 1.28 -7.30
CA ASP A 131 10.50 2.75 -7.24
C ASP A 131 9.50 3.40 -8.20
N THR A 132 9.06 2.68 -9.23
CA THR A 132 8.07 3.20 -10.18
C THR A 132 6.63 3.09 -9.70
N ALA A 133 6.37 2.37 -8.58
CA ALA A 133 5.03 2.17 -8.06
C ALA A 133 4.28 3.50 -7.82
N GLY A 134 4.98 4.49 -7.25
CA GLY A 134 4.40 5.80 -6.94
C GLY A 134 4.01 6.60 -8.19
N CYS A 135 4.89 6.66 -9.20
CA CYS A 135 4.61 7.43 -10.42
C CYS A 135 3.54 6.76 -11.29
N LEU A 136 3.53 5.43 -11.36
CA LEU A 136 2.48 4.66 -12.04
C LEU A 136 1.11 4.86 -11.36
N GLY A 137 1.06 4.80 -10.03
CA GLY A 137 -0.15 5.07 -9.26
C GLY A 137 -0.68 6.50 -9.50
N ALA A 138 0.20 7.50 -9.53
CA ALA A 138 -0.17 8.87 -9.86
C ALA A 138 -0.75 9.00 -11.28
N GLY A 139 -0.15 8.34 -12.27
CA GLY A 139 -0.64 8.31 -13.65
C GLY A 139 -2.02 7.65 -13.77
N LEU A 140 -2.23 6.50 -13.11
CA LEU A 140 -3.52 5.81 -13.09
C LEU A 140 -4.61 6.65 -12.41
N MET A 141 -4.29 7.31 -11.28
CA MET A 141 -5.24 8.22 -10.63
C MET A 141 -5.62 9.40 -11.54
N ALA A 142 -4.66 9.95 -12.29
CA ALA A 142 -4.94 11.00 -13.27
C ALA A 142 -5.82 10.48 -14.42
N TRP A 143 -5.60 9.24 -14.87
CA TRP A 143 -6.40 8.60 -15.92
C TRP A 143 -7.85 8.38 -15.48
N ASP A 144 -8.08 7.86 -14.26
CA ASP A 144 -9.42 7.61 -13.71
C ASP A 144 -10.27 8.89 -13.66
N LEU A 145 -9.64 10.04 -13.39
CA LEU A 145 -10.29 11.35 -13.39
C LEU A 145 -10.75 11.79 -14.79
N LEU A 146 -10.07 11.36 -15.85
CA LEU A 146 -10.47 11.63 -17.24
C LEU A 146 -11.66 10.76 -17.64
N ASP A 147 -11.68 9.48 -17.21
CA ASP A 147 -12.78 8.55 -17.49
C ASP A 147 -14.07 8.92 -16.73
N THR A 148 -13.96 9.49 -15.52
CA THR A 148 -15.13 10.02 -14.78
C THR A 148 -15.62 11.37 -15.28
N ALA A 149 -14.83 12.11 -16.06
CA ALA A 149 -15.20 13.41 -16.61
C ALA A 149 -15.91 13.34 -17.97
N ALA A 150 -16.16 12.13 -18.52
CA ALA A 150 -16.94 11.98 -19.73
C ALA A 150 -18.37 12.54 -19.55
N PRO A 151 -18.88 13.40 -20.45
CA PRO A 151 -20.23 13.93 -20.33
C PRO A 151 -21.24 12.78 -20.34
N PRO A 152 -22.35 12.87 -19.58
CA PRO A 152 -23.37 11.83 -19.58
C PRO A 152 -23.86 11.59 -21.02
N ALA A 153 -24.08 10.32 -21.37
CA ALA A 153 -24.62 9.96 -22.67
C ALA A 153 -25.88 10.80 -22.96
N PRO A 154 -26.03 11.32 -24.20
CA PRO A 154 -27.23 12.07 -24.56
C PRO A 154 -28.47 11.20 -24.28
N PRO A 155 -29.59 11.80 -23.84
CA PRO A 155 -30.79 11.05 -23.54
C PRO A 155 -31.21 10.23 -24.77
N ALA A 156 -31.60 8.99 -24.54
CA ALA A 156 -32.06 8.10 -25.60
C ALA A 156 -33.16 8.79 -26.42
N PRO A 157 -33.15 8.68 -27.75
CA PRO A 157 -34.18 9.27 -28.58
C PRO A 157 -35.55 8.74 -28.15
N PRO A 158 -36.61 9.57 -28.17
CA PRO A 158 -37.94 9.12 -27.78
C PRO A 158 -38.33 7.91 -28.65
N ALA A 159 -38.82 6.86 -27.99
CA ALA A 159 -39.31 5.67 -28.66
C ALA A 159 -40.32 6.10 -29.73
N SER A 160 -40.08 5.73 -30.99
CA SER A 160 -41.03 5.97 -32.05
C SER A 160 -42.33 5.24 -31.70
N THR A 161 -43.38 5.99 -31.42
CA THR A 161 -44.72 5.43 -31.30
C THR A 161 -45.11 4.89 -32.67
N SER A 162 -44.92 3.58 -32.86
CA SER A 162 -45.57 2.84 -33.92
C SER A 162 -47.08 2.97 -33.70
N THR A 163 -47.74 3.81 -34.49
CA THR A 163 -49.20 3.79 -34.61
C THR A 163 -49.59 2.48 -35.29
N ALA A 164 -49.87 1.46 -34.48
CA ALA A 164 -50.54 0.26 -34.95
C ALA A 164 -51.94 0.66 -35.45
N SER A 165 -52.10 0.72 -36.77
CA SER A 165 -53.40 0.83 -37.45
C SER A 165 -54.26 -0.38 -37.05
N THR A 166 -55.23 -0.16 -36.17
CA THR A 166 -56.26 -1.17 -35.87
C THR A 166 -57.26 -1.19 -37.01
N ALA A 167 -57.11 -2.13 -37.94
CA ALA A 167 -58.15 -2.42 -38.93
C ALA A 167 -59.34 -3.06 -38.19
N ALA A 168 -60.45 -2.34 -38.13
CA ALA A 168 -61.71 -2.81 -37.58
C ALA A 168 -62.24 -4.00 -38.40
N THR A 169 -62.37 -5.16 -37.76
CA THR A 169 -63.15 -6.29 -38.31
C THR A 169 -64.61 -6.07 -37.93
N ALA A 170 -65.46 -5.84 -38.93
CA ALA A 170 -66.89 -5.68 -38.73
C ALA A 170 -67.52 -6.99 -38.23
N ALA A 171 -68.22 -6.94 -37.10
CA ALA A 171 -69.06 -8.02 -36.60
C ALA A 171 -70.44 -7.95 -37.26
N THR A 172 -70.86 -9.04 -37.89
CA THR A 172 -72.21 -9.25 -38.43
C THR A 172 -73.20 -9.52 -37.29
N PRO A 173 -74.39 -8.87 -37.25
CA PRO A 173 -75.39 -9.11 -36.21
C PRO A 173 -76.13 -10.45 -36.40
N PRO A 174 -76.68 -11.05 -35.32
CA PRO A 174 -77.45 -12.28 -35.43
C PRO A 174 -78.87 -12.01 -35.93
N GLU A 175 -79.35 -12.91 -36.79
CA GLU A 175 -80.70 -12.95 -37.35
C GLU A 175 -81.71 -13.41 -36.29
N VAL A 176 -82.85 -12.72 -36.22
CA VAL A 176 -83.99 -13.02 -35.36
C VAL A 176 -84.94 -13.93 -36.13
N THR A 177 -85.30 -15.08 -35.54
CA THR A 177 -86.38 -15.94 -36.05
C THR A 177 -87.48 -16.06 -35.00
N THR A 178 -88.71 -15.84 -35.48
CA THR A 178 -90.01 -15.89 -34.80
C THR A 178 -90.37 -17.29 -34.29
#